data_AF-A0A9C8AKZ4-F1
#
_entry.id   AF-A0A9C8AKZ4-F1
#
_cell.length_a   1.000
_cell.length_b   1.000
_cell.length_c   1.000
_cell.angle_alpha   90.00
_cell.angle_beta   90.00
_cell.angle_gamma   90.00
#
_symmetry.space_group_name_H-M   'P 1'
#
loop_
_entity.id
_entity.type
_entity.pdbx_description
1 polymer ?
#
loop_
_entity_poly.entity_id
_entity_poly.type
_entity_poly.pdbx_seq_one_letter_code
_entity_poly.pdbx_strand_id
1 'polypeptide(L)'
;MKRITLLLLLLLISTGVALADGPYQLEWTVMAGGGGSATDGVYSLGATAGQRACGVAGDGVYSLQAGFWYVRVSLVPPEARYSVYLPLVMRNQ
;
A
#
# COMPACT_ATOMS: atom_id res chain seq x y z
N MET A 1 -0.69 -17.76 53.45
CA MET A 1 -0.09 -16.61 52.73
C MET A 1 0.34 -16.95 51.31
N LYS A 2 1.24 -17.92 51.07
CA LYS A 2 1.73 -18.27 49.72
C LYS A 2 0.65 -18.60 48.67
N ARG A 3 -0.43 -19.29 49.06
CA ARG A 3 -1.57 -19.61 48.17
C ARG A 3 -2.36 -18.37 47.72
N ILE A 4 -2.52 -17.40 48.62
CA ILE A 4 -3.22 -16.14 48.33
C ILE A 4 -2.36 -15.27 47.41
N THR A 5 -1.04 -15.22 47.65
CA THR A 5 -0.09 -14.54 46.76
C THR A 5 -0.10 -15.13 45.35
N LEU A 6 -0.16 -16.46 45.23
CA LEU A 6 -0.22 -17.14 43.93
C LEU A 6 -1.53 -16.81 43.18
N LEU A 7 -2.67 -16.80 43.88
CA LEU A 7 -3.96 -16.44 43.30
C LEU A 7 -4.00 -14.99 42.83
N LEU A 8 -3.42 -14.06 43.61
CA LEU A 8 -3.30 -12.66 43.22
C LEU A 8 -2.40 -12.47 41.99
N LEU A 9 -1.30 -13.21 41.91
CA LEU A 9 -0.41 -13.18 40.75
C LEU A 9 -1.10 -13.71 39.49
N LEU A 10 -1.86 -14.80 39.63
CA LEU A 10 -2.61 -15.39 38.52
C LEU A 10 -3.71 -14.45 38.01
N LEU A 11 -4.38 -13.74 38.91
CA LEU A 11 -5.40 -12.73 38.60
C LEU A 11 -4.79 -11.52 37.88
N LEU A 12 -3.59 -11.11 38.28
CA LEU A 12 -2.89 -9.98 37.64
C LEU A 12 -2.47 -10.33 36.21
N ILE A 13 -1.98 -11.55 35.98
CA ILE A 13 -1.56 -12.02 34.65
C ILE A 13 -2.77 -12.19 33.72
N SER A 14 -3.91 -12.68 34.22
CA SER A 14 -5.11 -12.86 33.38
C SER A 14 -5.70 -11.54 32.86
N THR A 15 -5.59 -10.44 33.61
CA THR A 15 -6.02 -9.11 33.15
C THR A 15 -5.19 -8.56 31.99
N GLY A 16 -3.90 -8.92 31.88
CA GLY A 16 -3.03 -8.48 30.79
C GLY A 16 -3.35 -9.18 29.45
N VAL A 17 -3.74 -10.45 29.49
CA VAL A 17 -4.07 -11.24 28.28
C VAL A 17 -5.39 -10.80 27.67
N ALA A 18 -6.36 -10.37 28.48
CA ALA A 18 -7.66 -9.86 28.00
C ALA A 18 -7.58 -8.48 27.31
N LEU A 19 -6.51 -7.71 27.55
CA LEU A 19 -6.29 -6.39 26.94
C LEU A 19 -5.44 -6.43 25.67
N ALA A 20 -4.75 -7.55 25.40
CA ALA A 20 -3.97 -7.74 24.18
C ALA A 20 -4.87 -7.92 22.93
N ASP A 21 -6.13 -8.29 23.14
CA ASP A 21 -7.17 -8.43 22.12
C ASP A 21 -8.24 -7.33 22.27
N GLY A 22 -7.78 -6.07 22.43
CA GLY A 22 -8.67 -4.92 22.61
C GLY A 22 -9.61 -4.71 21.41
N PRO A 23 -10.79 -4.10 21.60
CA PRO A 23 -11.84 -3.93 20.57
C PRO A 23 -11.46 -3.01 19.40
N TYR A 24 -10.21 -2.54 19.37
CA TYR A 24 -9.70 -1.60 18.38
C TYR A 24 -9.02 -2.36 17.25
N GLN A 25 -9.80 -3.12 16.48
CA GLN A 25 -9.34 -3.50 15.16
C GLN A 25 -9.28 -2.22 14.33
N LEU A 26 -8.06 -1.79 14.01
CA LEU A 26 -7.85 -0.73 13.04
C LEU A 26 -8.13 -1.31 11.65
N GLU A 27 -9.40 -1.33 11.28
CA GLU A 27 -9.80 -1.59 9.90
C GLU A 27 -9.37 -0.39 9.05
N TRP A 28 -8.42 -0.64 8.17
CA TRP A 28 -7.97 0.33 7.18
C TRP A 28 -8.04 -0.31 5.81
N THR A 29 -8.58 0.42 4.85
CA THR A 29 -8.57 0.03 3.44
C THR A 29 -7.61 0.94 2.70
N VAL A 30 -6.75 0.34 1.89
CA VAL A 30 -5.85 1.09 1.01
C VAL A 30 -6.40 1.01 -0.40
N MET A 31 -6.75 2.15 -0.97
CA MET A 31 -6.97 2.25 -2.42
C MET A 31 -5.59 2.23 -3.07
N ALA A 32 -5.14 1.09 -3.58
CA ALA A 32 -3.84 0.92 -4.21
C ALA A 32 -4.03 0.65 -5.71
N GLY A 33 -3.82 1.67 -6.55
CA GLY A 33 -3.91 1.53 -8.01
C GLY A 33 -5.12 2.19 -8.68
N GLY A 34 -5.82 3.09 -7.97
CA GLY A 34 -6.84 3.93 -8.59
C GLY A 34 -6.27 4.87 -9.65
N GLY A 35 -7.04 5.10 -10.72
CA GLY A 35 -6.71 6.06 -11.76
C GLY A 35 -7.61 5.93 -12.97
N GLY A 36 -7.40 6.81 -13.94
CA GLY A 36 -8.18 6.85 -15.17
C GLY A 36 -7.58 7.84 -16.15
N SER A 37 -7.99 7.74 -17.41
CA SER A 37 -7.64 8.67 -18.46
C SER A 37 -8.88 9.35 -19.03
N ALA A 38 -8.73 10.63 -19.36
CA ALA A 38 -9.68 11.41 -20.13
C ALA A 38 -8.96 11.93 -21.37
N THR A 39 -9.66 11.96 -22.50
CA THR A 39 -9.11 12.39 -23.79
C THR A 39 -9.96 13.51 -24.36
N ASP A 40 -9.31 14.53 -24.90
CA ASP A 40 -9.96 15.59 -25.68
C ASP A 40 -9.05 16.00 -26.85
N GLY A 41 -9.53 15.77 -28.08
CA GLY A 41 -8.74 15.94 -29.30
C GLY A 41 -7.42 15.16 -29.28
N VAL A 42 -6.30 15.87 -29.42
CA VAL A 42 -4.92 15.32 -29.40
C VAL A 42 -4.33 15.20 -27.99
N TYR A 43 -5.10 15.57 -26.97
CA TYR A 43 -4.65 15.59 -25.58
C TYR A 43 -5.22 14.40 -24.82
N SER A 44 -4.35 13.79 -24.00
CA SER A 44 -4.75 12.78 -23.03
C SER A 44 -4.28 13.21 -21.65
N LEU A 45 -5.21 13.24 -20.72
CA LEU A 45 -5.00 13.52 -19.30
C LEU A 45 -5.21 12.22 -18.53
N GLY A 46 -4.17 11.73 -17.86
CA GLY A 46 -4.36 10.70 -16.85
C GLY A 46 -4.36 11.29 -15.44
N ALA A 47 -5.15 10.69 -14.57
CA ALA A 47 -5.21 11.00 -13.16
C ALA A 47 -5.10 9.71 -12.35
N THR A 48 -4.65 9.84 -11.10
CA THR A 48 -4.49 8.69 -10.20
C THR A 48 -4.94 9.02 -8.80
N ALA A 49 -5.49 8.03 -8.11
CA ALA A 49 -5.88 8.11 -6.71
C ALA A 49 -5.21 6.95 -5.95
N GLY A 50 -4.62 7.24 -4.79
CA GLY A 50 -4.07 6.19 -3.94
C GLY A 50 -2.70 5.63 -4.37
N GLN A 51 -1.84 6.45 -4.97
CA GLN A 51 -0.49 6.04 -5.39
C GLN A 51 0.44 5.60 -4.26
N ARG A 52 0.12 5.92 -3.01
CA ARG A 52 1.02 5.70 -1.86
C ARG A 52 1.34 4.22 -1.61
N ALA A 53 0.53 3.31 -2.15
CA ALA A 53 0.74 1.86 -2.10
C ALA A 53 1.11 1.23 -3.45
N CYS A 54 1.43 2.05 -4.44
CA CYS A 54 1.92 1.62 -5.75
C CYS A 54 3.44 1.49 -5.73
N GLY A 55 4.01 0.60 -6.54
CA GLY A 55 5.44 0.28 -6.51
C GLY A 55 5.78 -1.09 -7.10
N VAL A 56 7.03 -1.49 -6.96
CA VAL A 56 7.52 -2.81 -7.39
C VAL A 56 7.73 -3.68 -6.17
N ALA A 57 7.10 -4.85 -6.16
CA ALA A 57 7.36 -5.92 -5.20
C ALA A 57 7.90 -7.12 -5.96
N GLY A 58 8.93 -7.79 -5.46
CA GLY A 58 9.49 -8.95 -6.14
C GLY A 58 10.17 -9.89 -5.17
N ASP A 59 10.18 -11.16 -5.54
CA ASP A 59 10.91 -12.21 -4.84
C ASP A 59 11.45 -13.23 -5.86
N GLY A 60 12.72 -13.60 -5.71
CA GLY A 60 13.45 -14.42 -6.66
C GLY A 60 13.35 -13.91 -8.10
N VAL A 61 12.75 -14.71 -8.99
CA VAL A 61 12.56 -14.40 -10.42
C VAL A 61 11.24 -13.70 -10.73
N TYR A 62 10.40 -13.44 -9.71
CA TYR A 62 9.09 -12.83 -9.88
C TYR A 62 9.11 -11.36 -9.49
N SER A 63 8.44 -10.54 -10.29
CA SER A 63 8.23 -9.12 -10.04
C SER A 63 6.77 -8.77 -10.31
N LEU A 64 6.14 -8.15 -9.34
CA LEU A 64 4.82 -7.54 -9.40
C LEU A 64 5.02 -6.02 -9.38
N GLN A 65 4.38 -5.35 -10.33
CA GLN A 65 4.41 -3.90 -10.38
C GLN A 65 2.96 -3.39 -10.29
N ALA A 66 2.72 -2.56 -9.28
CA ALA A 66 1.40 -2.07 -8.91
C ALA A 66 1.28 -0.57 -9.18
N GLY A 67 0.16 -0.14 -9.75
CA GLY A 67 -0.20 1.27 -9.95
C GLY A 67 -0.74 1.58 -11.34
N PHE A 68 -1.58 2.61 -11.44
CA PHE A 68 -2.20 3.04 -12.71
C PHE A 68 -1.16 3.45 -13.76
N TRP A 69 -0.16 4.22 -13.34
CA TRP A 69 0.96 4.67 -14.18
C TRP A 69 2.08 3.65 -14.31
N TYR A 70 1.83 2.39 -13.96
CA TYR A 70 2.85 1.39 -14.08
C TYR A 70 3.26 1.27 -15.55
N VAL A 71 4.45 1.80 -15.85
CA VAL A 71 5.08 1.72 -17.16
C VAL A 71 5.39 0.25 -17.38
N ARG A 72 4.77 -0.39 -18.37
CA ARG A 72 5.32 -1.64 -18.91
C ARG A 72 6.75 -1.32 -19.36
N VAL A 73 7.73 -1.68 -18.52
CA VAL A 73 9.15 -1.63 -18.85
C VAL A 73 9.39 -2.69 -19.90
N SER A 74 8.97 -2.42 -21.13
CA SER A 74 9.24 -3.31 -22.27
C SER A 74 9.80 -2.55 -23.47
N LEU A 75 9.93 -1.23 -23.42
CA LEU A 75 10.53 -0.41 -24.50
C LEU A 75 11.46 0.71 -24.00
N VAL A 76 11.72 0.80 -22.69
CA VAL A 76 12.56 1.87 -22.10
C VAL A 76 13.86 1.24 -21.59
N PRO A 77 15.06 1.75 -21.97
CA PRO A 77 16.33 1.25 -21.47
C PRO A 77 16.38 1.23 -19.93
N PRO A 78 17.09 0.27 -19.31
CA PRO A 78 17.11 0.06 -17.85
C PRO A 78 17.58 1.29 -17.04
N GLU A 79 18.25 2.25 -17.68
CA GLU A 79 18.67 3.52 -17.06
C GLU A 79 17.54 4.54 -16.85
N ALA A 80 16.38 4.39 -17.49
CA ALA A 80 15.29 5.38 -17.43
C ALA A 80 14.23 5.01 -16.38
N ARG A 81 14.61 5.16 -15.10
CA ARG A 81 13.69 5.12 -13.96
C ARG A 81 13.03 6.49 -13.78
N TYR A 82 11.85 6.68 -14.35
CA TYR A 82 11.06 7.87 -14.08
C TYR A 82 10.17 7.65 -12.86
N SER A 83 10.37 8.46 -11.83
CA SER A 83 9.43 8.55 -10.72
C SER A 83 8.47 9.69 -11.00
N VAL A 84 7.21 9.36 -11.34
CA VAL A 84 6.17 10.34 -11.66
C VAL A 84 5.48 10.76 -10.37
N TYR A 85 5.67 12.02 -9.97
CA TYR A 85 5.11 12.57 -8.72
C TYR A 85 3.99 13.60 -8.95
N LEU A 86 3.61 13.90 -10.20
CA LEU A 86 2.63 14.92 -10.57
C LEU A 86 1.69 14.44 -11.70
N PRO A 87 0.57 15.15 -11.96
CA PRO A 87 -0.30 14.86 -13.10
C PRO A 87 0.49 14.88 -14.42
N LEU A 88 0.39 13.79 -15.20
CA LEU A 88 1.10 13.63 -16.45
C LEU A 88 0.23 14.15 -17.61
N VAL A 89 0.71 15.16 -18.33
CA VAL A 89 0.10 15.63 -19.58
C VAL A 89 0.81 14.96 -20.75
N MET A 90 0.06 14.17 -21.53
CA MET A 90 0.57 13.50 -22.72
C MET A 90 0.03 14.16 -23.98
N ARG A 91 0.91 14.42 -24.96
CA ARG A 91 0.56 14.91 -26.29
C ARG A 91 0.93 13.86 -27.31
N ASN A 92 -0.03 13.43 -28.11
CA ASN A 92 0.25 12.52 -29.22
C ASN A 92 0.87 13.32 -30.38
N GLN A 93 1.89 12.74 -31.05
CA GLN A 93 2.45 13.30 -32.29
C GLN A 93 1.58 12.93 -33.49
#